data_AF-A0A524EGL7-F1
#
_entry.id   AF-A0A524EGL7-F1
#
_cell.length_a   1.000
_cell.length_b   1.000
_cell.length_c   1.000
_cell.angle_alpha   90.00
_cell.angle_beta   90.00
_cell.angle_gamma   90.00
#
_symmetry.space_group_name_H-M   'P 1'
#
loop_
_entity.id
_entity.type
_entity.pdbx_description
1 polymer ?
#
loop_
_entity_poly.entity_id
_entity_poly.type
_entity_poly.pdbx_seq_one_letter_code
_entity_poly.pdbx_strand_id
1 'polypeptide(L)'
;MKLSKIDSDIIRSFGWALVELERTLYERYLVLSPNHSLTTIDVFRSHLKKMERKGILSSLTLHGQKAYQREKGIEATISKSLPKNPLDEMHLVIGSLKAKQKEETYR
;
A
#
# COMPACT_ATOMS: atom_id res chain seq x y z
N MET A 1 -4.80 -12.20 -13.02
CA MET A 1 -5.81 -11.39 -12.31
C MET A 1 -5.37 -9.92 -12.35
N LYS A 2 -6.24 -8.98 -12.72
CA LYS A 2 -5.89 -7.55 -12.73
C LYS A 2 -6.19 -6.96 -11.35
N LEU A 3 -5.18 -6.43 -10.67
CA LEU A 3 -5.36 -5.74 -9.39
C LEU A 3 -6.02 -4.38 -9.62
N SER A 4 -6.88 -3.97 -8.69
CA SER A 4 -7.35 -2.58 -8.67
C SER A 4 -6.19 -1.65 -8.28
N LYS A 5 -6.35 -0.35 -8.52
CA LYS A 5 -5.33 0.65 -8.14
C LYS A 5 -5.09 0.63 -6.63
N ILE A 6 -6.16 0.57 -5.84
CA ILE A 6 -6.10 0.47 -4.38
C ILE A 6 -5.39 -0.83 -3.95
N ASP A 7 -5.76 -1.98 -4.53
CA ASP A 7 -5.09 -3.24 -4.20
C ASP A 7 -3.58 -3.18 -4.51
N SER A 8 -3.19 -2.51 -5.61
CA SER A 8 -1.78 -2.32 -5.99
C SER A 8 -1.04 -1.40 -5.03
N ASP A 9 -1.68 -0.30 -4.59
CA ASP A 9 -1.09 0.63 -3.63
C ASP A 9 -0.93 -0.04 -2.25
N ILE A 10 -1.88 -0.89 -1.84
CA ILE A 10 -1.77 -1.72 -0.63
C ILE A 10 -0.59 -2.67 -0.75
N ILE A 11 -0.45 -3.38 -1.88
CA ILE A 11 0.69 -4.27 -2.11
C ILE A 11 2.01 -3.51 -2.11
N ARG A 12 2.06 -2.30 -2.69
CA ARG A 12 3.24 -1.43 -2.64
C ARG A 12 3.62 -1.04 -1.21
N SER A 13 2.63 -0.91 -0.33
CA SER A 13 2.81 -0.53 1.09
C SER A 13 3.52 -1.61 1.92
N PHE A 14 3.52 -2.86 1.46
CA PHE A 14 4.38 -3.90 2.04
C PHE A 14 5.87 -3.64 1.79
N GLY A 15 6.21 -2.92 0.72
CA GLY A 15 7.59 -2.84 0.24
C GLY A 15 8.18 -4.24 0.06
N TRP A 16 9.38 -4.45 0.60
CA TRP A 16 10.07 -5.74 0.57
C TRP A 16 9.54 -6.76 1.59
N ALA A 17 8.77 -6.33 2.59
CA ALA A 17 8.33 -7.20 3.68
C ALA A 17 7.28 -8.23 3.22
N LEU A 18 7.44 -9.50 3.61
CA LEU A 18 6.45 -10.55 3.34
C LEU A 18 5.21 -10.40 4.24
N VAL A 19 5.43 -9.94 5.47
CA VAL A 19 4.44 -9.79 6.53
C VAL A 19 4.57 -8.40 7.12
N GLU A 20 3.43 -7.74 7.34
CA GLU A 20 3.40 -6.42 7.97
C GLU A 20 2.17 -6.26 8.88
N LEU A 21 2.31 -5.39 9.87
CA LEU A 21 1.21 -5.03 10.78
C LEU A 21 0.15 -4.20 10.03
N GLU A 22 -1.13 -4.39 10.37
CA GLU A 22 -2.25 -3.65 9.73
C GLU A 22 -2.05 -2.13 9.85
N ARG A 23 -1.58 -1.68 11.02
CA ARG A 23 -1.33 -0.26 11.29
C ARG A 23 -0.20 0.28 10.43
N THR A 24 0.93 -0.42 10.36
CA THR A 24 2.10 -0.02 9.56
C THR A 24 1.77 0.00 8.07
N LEU A 25 0.99 -0.98 7.58
CA LEU A 25 0.49 -1.00 6.22
C LEU A 25 -0.41 0.19 5.93
N TYR A 26 -1.31 0.54 6.84
CA TYR A 26 -2.21 1.68 6.67
C TYR A 26 -1.44 3.00 6.61
N GLU A 27 -0.51 3.23 7.54
CA GLU A 27 0.33 4.42 7.57
C GLU A 27 1.14 4.57 6.28
N ARG A 28 1.79 3.48 5.82
CA ARG A 28 2.51 3.48 4.54
C ARG A 28 1.59 3.70 3.35
N TYR A 29 0.40 3.09 3.34
CA TYR A 29 -0.58 3.26 2.27
C TYR A 29 -1.00 4.73 2.09
N LEU A 30 -1.25 5.44 3.19
CA LEU A 30 -1.61 6.86 3.14
C LEU A 30 -0.48 7.73 2.55
N VAL A 31 0.77 7.39 2.84
CA VAL A 31 1.95 8.09 2.30
C VAL A 31 2.15 7.78 0.82
N LEU A 32 2.05 6.52 0.43
CA LEU A 32 2.38 6.06 -0.93
C LEU A 32 1.24 6.30 -1.93
N SER A 33 0.00 6.44 -1.45
CA SER A 33 -1.17 6.68 -2.29
C SER A 33 -1.73 8.09 -2.08
N PRO A 34 -1.13 9.13 -2.69
CA PRO A 34 -1.56 10.52 -2.48
C PRO A 34 -3.01 10.74 -2.93
N ASN A 35 -3.49 10.01 -3.94
CA ASN A 35 -4.87 10.07 -4.42
C ASN A 35 -5.88 9.40 -3.46
N HIS A 36 -5.40 8.62 -2.50
CA HIS A 36 -6.21 7.90 -1.51
C HIS A 36 -5.83 8.26 -0.07
N SER A 37 -5.16 9.39 0.14
CA SER A 37 -4.70 9.90 1.44
C SER A 37 -5.84 10.21 2.43
N LEU A 38 -7.07 10.39 1.93
CA LEU A 38 -8.28 10.59 2.75
C LEU A 38 -9.00 9.26 3.11
N THR A 39 -8.42 8.11 2.79
CA THR A 39 -9.03 6.81 3.10
C THR A 39 -9.03 6.57 4.60
N THR A 40 -10.20 6.31 5.19
CA THR A 40 -10.30 5.93 6.61
C THR A 40 -9.80 4.50 6.84
N ILE A 41 -9.38 4.20 8.07
CA ILE A 41 -8.91 2.86 8.44
C ILE A 41 -9.96 1.77 8.19
N ASP A 42 -11.25 2.07 8.35
CA ASP A 42 -12.31 1.09 8.13
C ASP A 42 -12.51 0.76 6.65
N VAL A 43 -12.38 1.76 5.77
CA VAL A 43 -12.37 1.55 4.33
C VAL A 43 -11.15 0.73 3.93
N PHE A 44 -9.97 1.07 4.45
CA PHE A 44 -8.75 0.30 4.22
C PHE A 44 -8.88 -1.17 4.66
N ARG A 45 -9.44 -1.42 5.86
CA ARG A 45 -9.76 -2.77 6.34
C ARG A 45 -10.75 -3.51 5.44
N SER A 46 -11.72 -2.82 4.86
CA SER A 46 -12.64 -3.41 3.87
C SER A 46 -11.89 -3.88 2.62
N HIS A 47 -10.91 -3.11 2.15
CA HIS A 47 -10.03 -3.52 1.06
C HIS A 47 -9.18 -4.74 1.43
N LEU A 48 -8.56 -4.74 2.62
CA LEU A 48 -7.79 -5.90 3.10
C LEU A 48 -8.64 -7.17 3.17
N LYS A 49 -9.87 -7.09 3.71
CA LYS A 49 -10.81 -8.23 3.73
C LYS A 49 -11.18 -8.71 2.33
N LYS A 50 -11.34 -7.80 1.36
CA LYS A 50 -11.60 -8.17 -0.04
C LYS A 50 -10.38 -8.85 -0.67
N MET A 51 -9.18 -8.36 -0.40
CA MET A 51 -7.93 -8.96 -0.88
C MET A 51 -7.70 -10.34 -0.28
N GLU A 52 -8.04 -10.52 0.99
CA GLU A 52 -7.99 -11.82 1.68
C GLU A 52 -8.93 -12.84 1.04
N ARG A 53 -10.20 -12.47 0.79
CA ARG A 53 -11.16 -13.35 0.08
C ARG A 53 -10.73 -13.72 -1.34
N LYS A 54 -9.92 -12.88 -1.98
CA LYS A 54 -9.35 -13.14 -3.32
C LYS A 54 -8.10 -14.02 -3.25
N GLY A 55 -7.62 -14.41 -2.07
CA GLY A 55 -6.37 -15.15 -1.88
C GLY A 55 -5.12 -14.32 -2.17
N ILE A 56 -5.21 -12.99 -2.07
CA ILE A 56 -4.07 -12.09 -2.29
C ILE A 56 -3.27 -11.92 -1.00
N LEU A 57 -3.97 -11.87 0.13
CA LEU A 57 -3.40 -11.71 1.45
C LEU A 57 -3.97 -12.79 2.38
N SER A 58 -3.25 -13.07 3.46
CA SER A 58 -3.79 -13.82 4.58
C SER A 58 -3.65 -12.97 5.85
N SER A 59 -4.70 -12.94 6.66
CA SER A 59 -4.61 -12.33 7.99
C SER A 59 -3.94 -13.29 8.98
N LEU A 60 -3.17 -12.72 9.89
CA LEU A 60 -2.57 -13.42 11.02
C LEU A 60 -2.46 -12.49 12.23
N THR A 61 -2.10 -13.05 13.38
CA THR A 61 -1.84 -12.29 14.59
C THR A 61 -0.36 -12.39 14.94
N LEU A 62 0.34 -11.26 15.01
CA LEU A 62 1.73 -11.15 15.45
C LEU A 62 1.78 -10.36 16.75
N HIS A 63 2.31 -10.97 17.82
CA HIS A 63 2.44 -10.31 19.13
C HIS A 63 1.15 -9.65 19.64
N GLY A 64 -0.01 -10.30 19.43
CA GLY A 64 -1.32 -9.78 19.81
C GLY A 64 -1.87 -8.68 18.89
N GLN A 65 -1.17 -8.35 17.82
CA GLN A 65 -1.58 -7.35 16.84
C GLN A 65 -1.97 -8.00 15.51
N LYS A 66 -2.93 -7.38 14.83
CA LYS A 66 -3.38 -7.87 13.53
C LYS A 66 -2.35 -7.54 12.46
N ALA A 67 -1.96 -8.56 11.70
CA ALA A 67 -0.99 -8.49 10.64
C ALA A 67 -1.52 -9.17 9.38
N TYR A 68 -0.87 -8.87 8.26
CA TYR A 68 -1.19 -9.44 6.97
C TYR A 68 0.08 -9.97 6.32
N GLN A 69 -0.06 -11.12 5.67
CA GLN A 69 0.98 -11.79 4.88
C GLN A 69 0.58 -11.79 3.41
N ARG A 70 1.54 -11.57 2.52
CA ARG A 70 1.33 -11.76 1.07
C ARG A 70 1.34 -13.25 0.72
N GLU A 71 0.36 -13.69 -0.06
CA GLU A 71 0.26 -15.10 -0.47
C GLU A 71 1.23 -15.46 -1.61
N LYS A 72 1.70 -16.72 -1.59
CA LYS A 72 2.62 -17.25 -2.61
C LYS A 72 1.85 -17.47 -3.92
N GLY A 73 2.31 -16.83 -5.01
CA GLY A 73 1.67 -16.90 -6.34
C GLY A 73 1.35 -15.54 -6.95
N ILE A 74 1.56 -14.45 -6.22
CA ILE A 74 1.28 -13.07 -6.68
C ILE A 74 2.58 -12.37 -7.12
N GLU A 75 3.73 -13.04 -6.98
CA GLU A 75 5.07 -12.49 -7.23
C GLU A 75 5.19 -11.82 -8.60
N ALA A 76 4.69 -12.45 -9.67
CA ALA A 76 4.71 -11.86 -11.02
C ALA A 76 3.91 -10.54 -11.14
N THR A 77 2.91 -10.36 -10.30
CA THR A 77 2.12 -9.12 -10.21
C THR A 77 2.78 -8.11 -9.26
N ILE A 78 3.42 -8.60 -8.19
CA ILE A 78 4.15 -7.83 -7.18
C ILE A 78 5.40 -7.18 -7.78
N SER A 79 6.20 -7.90 -8.58
CA SER A 79 7.46 -7.40 -9.17
C SER A 79 7.28 -6.14 -10.03
N LYS A 80 6.07 -5.89 -10.54
CA LYS A 80 5.73 -4.65 -11.26
C LYS A 80 5.37 -3.48 -10.34
N SER A 81 4.94 -3.78 -9.11
CA SER A 81 4.45 -2.82 -8.13
C SER A 81 5.49 -2.44 -7.06
N LEU A 82 6.52 -3.27 -6.86
CA LEU A 82 7.62 -2.99 -5.96
C LEU A 82 8.47 -1.80 -6.45
N PRO A 83 8.97 -0.95 -5.53
CA PRO A 83 10.04 -0.02 -5.87
C PRO A 83 11.27 -0.80 -6.37
N LYS A 84 11.93 -0.29 -7.42
CA LYS A 84 13.09 -0.99 -8.02
C LYS A 84 14.30 -0.93 -7.08
N ASN A 85 14.44 0.15 -6.31
CA ASN A 85 15.49 0.33 -5.32
C ASN A 85 14.89 0.53 -3.91
N PRO A 86 15.53 0.01 -2.84
CA PRO A 86 15.11 0.28 -1.46
C PRO A 86 15.04 1.78 -1.12
N LEU A 87 15.92 2.60 -1.72
CA LEU A 87 15.93 4.06 -1.56
C LEU A 87 14.73 4.77 -2.23
N ASP A 88 14.02 4.10 -3.15
CA ASP A 88 12.81 4.67 -3.75
C ASP A 88 11.69 4.80 -2.71
N GLU A 89 11.72 4.00 -1.64
CA GLU A 89 10.81 4.15 -0.50
C GLU A 89 11.06 5.50 0.21
N MET A 90 12.33 5.86 0.42
CA MET A 90 12.71 7.18 0.99
C MET A 90 12.36 8.33 0.06
N HIS A 91 12.59 8.19 -1.25
CA HIS A 91 12.20 9.19 -2.23
C HIS A 91 10.68 9.32 -2.39
N LEU A 92 9.88 8.28 -2.10
CA LEU A 92 8.43 8.39 -2.05
C LEU A 92 7.96 9.21 -0.86
N VAL A 93 8.59 9.04 0.32
CA VAL A 93 8.33 9.83 1.53
C VAL A 93 8.76 11.29 1.35
N ILE A 94 9.89 11.53 0.66
CA ILE A 94 10.38 12.90 0.38
C ILE A 94 9.62 13.54 -0.79
N GLY A 95 9.23 12.75 -1.79
CA GLY A 95 8.50 13.19 -2.98
C GLY A 95 7.06 13.63 -2.69
N SER A 96 6.44 13.13 -1.61
CA SER A 96 5.15 13.65 -1.12
C SER A 96 5.23 15.11 -0.64
N LEU A 97 6.40 15.64 -0.26
CA LEU A 97 6.58 17.07 0.03
C LEU A 97 6.65 17.93 -1.24
N LYS A 98 6.87 17.33 -2.41
CA LYS A 98 6.79 18.00 -3.73
C LYS A 98 5.42 17.84 -4.38
N ALA A 99 4.36 17.66 -3.58
CA ALA A 99 2.99 17.74 -4.06
C ALA A 99 2.70 19.15 -4.59
N LYS A 100 2.83 19.28 -5.92
CA LYS A 100 2.48 20.39 -6.83
C LYS A 100 1.85 21.62 -6.17
N GLN A 101 2.60 22.74 -6.18
CA GLN A 101 1.97 24.05 -6.23
C GLN A 101 1.03 24.09 -7.43
N LYS A 102 -0.23 24.38 -7.16
CA LYS A 102 -1.24 24.67 -8.18
C LYS A 102 -0.80 25.99 -8.82
N GLU A 103 -0.47 26.00 -10.12
CA GLU A 103 -0.35 27.26 -10.85
C GLU A 103 -1.75 27.87 -10.94
N GLU A 104 -2.01 28.87 -10.10
CA GLU A 104 -3.16 29.74 -10.23
C GLU A 104 -2.92 30.64 -11.45
N THR A 105 -3.39 30.21 -12.61
CA THR A 105 -3.50 31.08 -13.77
C THR A 105 -4.67 32.02 -13.55
N TYR A 106 -4.43 33.16 -12.90
CA TYR A 106 -5.32 34.32 -13.01
C TYR A 106 -5.01 35.02 -14.34
N ARG A 107 -5.90 34.83 -15.32
CA ARG A 107 -6.07 35.73 -16.48
C ARG A 107 -7.53 35.85 -16.82
#